data_AF-A0A563DRW7-F1
#
_entry.id   AF-A0A563DRW7-F1
#
_cell.length_a   1.000
_cell.length_b   1.000
_cell.length_c   1.000
_cell.angle_alpha   90.00
_cell.angle_beta   90.00
_cell.angle_gamma   90.00
#
_symmetry.space_group_name_H-M   'P 1'
#
loop_
_entity.id
_entity.type
_entity.pdbx_description
1 polymer ?
#
loop_
_entity_poly.entity_id
_entity_poly.type
_entity_poly.pdbx_seq_one_letter_code
_entity_poly.pdbx_strand_id
1 'polypeptide(L)'
;MALVFNILLHALLVLSMLAFLVALLFMAFRTGDGTERLRRCLALFAGAMVVVGAQASGVSFAVFAARSLAHARGASTAAHLFAVIVPAAVGVGLGYYFVRVYRRSEVFGLRMLCFVGMLALAAFAEVYASATHTRGVFLNAAALPNLSFVVGLVLVFVFGDSGNDHRAVADVLRSLSRGRMGQAASTGAEGEDVVRLEPHRESTQRPPRDPFAF
;
A
#
# COMPACT_ATOMS: atom_id res chain seq x y z
N MET A 1 12.15 -10.79 34.75
CA MET A 1 11.58 -11.36 33.51
C MET A 1 10.59 -10.39 32.85
N ALA A 2 9.46 -10.05 33.48
CA ALA A 2 8.41 -9.21 32.87
C ALA A 2 8.89 -7.79 32.44
N LEU A 3 9.75 -7.13 33.22
CA LEU A 3 10.27 -5.81 32.89
C LEU A 3 11.14 -5.82 31.62
N VAL A 4 12.06 -6.77 31.52
CA VAL A 4 12.93 -6.93 30.34
C VAL A 4 12.10 -7.23 29.09
N PHE A 5 11.13 -8.14 29.18
CA PHE A 5 10.21 -8.43 28.09
C PHE A 5 9.47 -7.19 27.60
N ASN A 6 9.02 -6.35 28.53
CA ASN A 6 8.26 -5.15 28.21
C ASN A 6 9.11 -4.05 27.57
N ILE A 7 10.34 -3.84 28.06
CA ILE A 7 11.31 -2.95 27.40
C ILE A 7 11.59 -3.43 25.98
N LEU A 8 11.79 -4.74 25.82
CA LEU A 8 12.08 -5.34 24.51
C LEU A 8 10.90 -5.17 23.55
N LEU A 9 9.67 -5.34 24.03
CA LEU A 9 8.44 -5.12 23.25
C LEU A 9 8.32 -3.65 22.83
N HIS A 10 8.56 -2.69 23.72
CA HIS A 10 8.60 -1.26 23.36
C HIS A 10 9.66 -0.96 22.30
N ALA A 11 10.87 -1.48 22.47
CA ALA A 11 11.95 -1.28 21.51
C ALA A 11 11.58 -1.83 20.14
N LEU A 12 11.01 -3.04 20.08
CA LEU A 12 10.55 -3.68 18.84
C LEU A 12 9.45 -2.87 18.16
N LEU A 13 8.50 -2.35 18.95
CA LEU A 13 7.38 -1.57 18.46
C LEU A 13 7.85 -0.21 17.89
N VAL A 14 8.68 0.53 18.63
CA VAL A 14 9.27 1.79 18.16
C VAL A 14 10.14 1.58 16.92
N LEU A 15 10.95 0.52 16.90
CA LEU A 15 11.78 0.18 15.75
C LEU A 15 10.93 -0.17 14.52
N SER A 16 9.84 -0.90 14.70
CA SER A 16 8.92 -1.26 13.60
C SER A 16 8.22 -0.03 13.02
N MET A 17 7.81 0.93 13.86
CA MET A 17 7.27 2.20 13.40
C MET A 17 8.31 3.00 12.61
N LEU A 18 9.54 3.08 13.12
CA LEU A 18 10.60 3.84 12.48
C LEU A 18 10.96 3.22 11.13
N ALA A 19 11.06 1.89 11.07
CA ALA A 19 11.29 1.17 9.82
C ALA A 19 10.14 1.41 8.81
N PHE A 20 8.89 1.39 9.28
CA PHE A 20 7.73 1.67 8.42
C PHE A 20 7.74 3.11 7.89
N LEU A 21 8.08 4.09 8.74
CA LEU A 21 8.25 5.49 8.32
C LEU A 21 9.35 5.61 7.25
N VAL A 22 10.52 5.01 7.49
CA VAL A 22 11.62 5.03 6.52
C VAL A 22 11.22 4.39 5.19
N ALA A 23 10.47 3.27 5.23
CA ALA A 23 9.95 2.63 4.02
C ALA A 23 8.99 3.54 3.24
N LEU A 24 8.08 4.24 3.93
CA LEU A 24 7.17 5.21 3.30
C LEU A 24 7.93 6.38 2.66
N LEU A 25 8.91 6.95 3.38
CA LEU A 25 9.75 8.01 2.86
C LEU A 25 10.55 7.54 1.64
N PHE A 26 11.14 6.35 1.71
CA PHE A 26 11.86 5.76 0.59
C PHE A 26 10.95 5.59 -0.64
N MET A 27 9.72 5.11 -0.47
CA MET A 27 8.75 4.99 -1.57
C MET A 27 8.31 6.35 -2.14
N ALA A 28 8.14 7.35 -1.28
CA ALA A 28 7.81 8.71 -1.72
C ALA A 28 8.96 9.32 -2.55
N PHE A 29 10.22 9.06 -2.17
CA PHE A 29 11.39 9.66 -2.79
C PHE A 29 12.01 8.88 -3.96
N ARG A 30 11.71 7.59 -4.13
CA ARG A 30 12.34 6.74 -5.17
C ARG A 30 11.99 7.10 -6.63
N THR A 31 10.99 7.95 -6.87
CA THR A 31 10.60 8.36 -8.23
C THR A 31 11.57 9.39 -8.83
N GLY A 32 11.89 9.25 -10.12
CA GLY A 32 12.72 10.21 -10.87
C GLY A 32 11.99 11.48 -11.30
N ASP A 33 10.65 11.45 -11.35
CA ASP A 33 9.83 12.62 -11.69
C ASP A 33 9.57 13.49 -10.45
N GLY A 34 10.06 14.73 -10.49
CA GLY A 34 9.91 15.70 -9.40
C GLY A 34 8.45 16.05 -9.10
N THR A 35 7.57 16.07 -10.10
CA THR A 35 6.14 16.36 -9.90
C THR A 35 5.44 15.21 -9.18
N GLU A 36 5.80 13.97 -9.52
CA GLU A 36 5.29 12.78 -8.84
C GLU A 36 5.78 12.69 -7.40
N ARG A 37 7.06 13.02 -7.17
CA ARG A 37 7.65 13.09 -5.84
C ARG A 37 6.89 14.08 -4.95
N LEU A 38 6.60 15.27 -5.47
CA LEU A 38 5.82 16.29 -4.76
C LEU A 38 4.41 15.77 -4.41
N ARG A 39 3.71 15.13 -5.34
CA ARG A 39 2.38 14.55 -5.10
C ARG A 39 2.40 13.48 -4.02
N ARG A 40 3.42 12.61 -3.99
CA ARG A 40 3.59 11.60 -2.93
C ARG A 40 3.88 12.22 -1.57
N CYS A 41 4.70 13.28 -1.52
CA CYS A 41 4.96 14.03 -0.29
C CYS A 41 3.70 14.72 0.22
N LEU A 42 2.90 15.34 -0.65
CA LEU A 42 1.62 15.93 -0.30
C LEU A 42 0.64 14.87 0.21
N ALA A 43 0.65 13.67 -0.35
CA ALA A 43 -0.16 12.55 0.13
C ALA A 43 0.26 12.10 1.54
N LEU A 44 1.56 11.98 1.83
CA LEU A 44 2.06 11.74 3.19
C LEU A 44 1.59 12.84 4.14
N PHE A 45 1.83 14.10 3.79
CA PHE A 45 1.45 15.25 4.61
C PHE A 45 -0.05 15.31 4.89
N ALA A 46 -0.88 15.08 3.88
CA ALA A 46 -2.33 15.01 4.03
C ALA A 46 -2.75 13.89 5.00
N GLY A 47 -2.12 12.71 4.91
CA GLY A 47 -2.38 11.61 5.85
C GLY A 47 -2.08 11.98 7.30
N ALA A 48 -0.96 12.66 7.55
CA ALA A 48 -0.62 13.17 8.88
C ALA A 48 -1.60 14.26 9.37
N MET A 49 -1.94 15.21 8.49
CA MET A 49 -2.85 16.31 8.81
C MET A 49 -4.26 15.85 9.16
N VAL A 50 -4.75 14.75 8.58
CA VAL A 50 -6.05 14.17 8.96
C VAL A 50 -6.05 13.74 10.43
N VAL A 51 -4.98 13.13 10.92
CA VAL A 51 -4.88 12.73 12.33
C VAL A 51 -4.76 13.95 13.24
N VAL A 52 -3.92 14.93 12.88
CA VAL A 52 -3.79 16.18 13.65
C VAL A 52 -5.13 16.95 13.68
N GLY A 53 -5.85 17.01 12.56
CA GLY A 53 -7.16 17.63 12.48
C GLY A 53 -8.21 16.92 13.33
N ALA A 54 -8.21 15.58 13.32
CA ALA A 54 -9.06 14.78 14.21
C ALA A 54 -8.80 15.11 15.69
N GLN A 55 -7.52 15.16 16.10
CA GLN A 55 -7.12 15.55 17.45
C GLN A 55 -7.54 16.99 17.80
N ALA A 56 -7.36 17.94 16.88
CA ALA A 56 -7.75 19.33 17.07
C ALA A 56 -9.27 19.50 17.27
N SER A 57 -10.07 18.63 16.66
CA SER A 57 -11.53 18.58 16.88
C SER A 57 -11.96 17.89 18.19
N GLY A 58 -11.00 17.45 19.02
CA GLY A 58 -11.28 16.71 20.26
C GLY A 58 -11.65 15.24 20.04
N VAL A 59 -11.57 14.73 18.81
CA VAL A 59 -11.82 13.33 18.48
C VAL A 59 -10.49 12.59 18.54
N SER A 60 -10.20 11.95 19.68
CA SER A 60 -9.05 11.05 19.81
C SER A 60 -9.43 9.64 19.37
N PHE A 61 -8.71 9.11 18.38
CA PHE A 61 -8.85 7.72 17.94
C PHE A 61 -8.52 6.75 19.08
N ALA A 62 -7.54 7.09 19.92
CA ALA A 62 -7.18 6.30 21.08
C ALA A 62 -8.32 6.22 22.10
N VAL A 63 -8.94 7.37 22.41
CA VAL A 63 -10.08 7.44 23.33
C VAL A 63 -11.29 6.70 22.75
N PHE A 64 -11.56 6.87 21.46
CA PHE A 64 -12.63 6.16 20.78
C PHE A 64 -12.41 4.65 20.86
N ALA A 65 -11.26 4.15 20.40
CA ALA A 65 -10.93 2.73 20.43
C ALA A 65 -10.97 2.15 21.85
N ALA A 66 -10.42 2.86 22.85
CA ALA A 66 -10.46 2.45 24.24
C ALA A 66 -11.88 2.41 24.80
N ARG A 67 -12.73 3.42 24.48
CA ARG A 67 -14.14 3.46 24.89
C ARG A 67 -14.95 2.37 24.21
N SER A 68 -14.74 2.12 22.93
CA SER A 68 -15.37 1.01 22.19
C SER A 68 -15.05 -0.34 22.82
N LEU A 69 -13.78 -0.55 23.23
CA LEU A 69 -13.35 -1.79 23.88
C LEU A 69 -13.88 -1.93 25.31
N ALA A 70 -13.98 -0.82 26.05
CA ALA A 70 -14.51 -0.81 27.40
C ALA A 70 -16.03 -1.01 27.45
N HIS A 71 -16.78 -0.35 26.56
CA HIS A 71 -18.24 -0.50 26.46
C HIS A 71 -18.67 -1.85 25.93
N ALA A 72 -17.82 -2.53 25.16
CA ALA A 72 -18.12 -3.88 24.70
C ALA A 72 -18.48 -4.79 25.90
N ARG A 73 -17.73 -4.78 27.00
CA ARG A 73 -17.88 -5.75 28.11
C ARG A 73 -19.26 -5.80 28.81
N GLY A 74 -20.13 -4.81 28.63
CA GLY A 74 -21.47 -4.78 29.23
C GLY A 74 -22.62 -4.93 28.23
N ALA A 75 -22.35 -5.09 26.94
CA ALA A 75 -23.36 -5.11 25.90
C ALA A 75 -23.89 -6.52 25.62
N SER A 76 -25.12 -6.63 25.10
CA SER A 76 -25.69 -7.91 24.69
C SER A 76 -24.81 -8.60 23.63
N THR A 77 -24.83 -9.94 23.58
CA THR A 77 -24.03 -10.74 22.64
C THR A 77 -24.19 -10.30 21.17
N ALA A 78 -25.36 -9.80 20.80
CA ALA A 78 -25.64 -9.24 19.49
C ALA A 78 -24.85 -7.93 19.22
N ALA A 79 -24.78 -7.03 20.20
CA ALA A 79 -24.03 -5.77 20.06
C ALA A 79 -22.52 -6.01 19.90
N HIS A 80 -21.98 -7.03 20.59
CA HIS A 80 -20.60 -7.47 20.39
C HIS A 80 -20.32 -7.94 18.97
N LEU A 81 -21.23 -8.75 18.40
CA LEU A 81 -21.11 -9.22 17.02
C LEU A 81 -21.09 -8.05 16.04
N PHE A 82 -22.02 -7.09 16.17
CA PHE A 82 -22.02 -5.90 15.31
C PHE A 82 -20.76 -5.05 15.47
N ALA A 83 -20.26 -4.88 16.70
CA ALA A 83 -19.04 -4.12 16.97
C ALA A 83 -17.79 -4.74 16.33
N VAL A 84 -17.78 -6.06 16.05
CA VAL A 84 -16.67 -6.75 15.38
C VAL A 84 -16.90 -6.82 13.87
N ILE A 85 -18.12 -7.20 13.44
CA ILE A 85 -18.45 -7.44 12.04
C ILE A 85 -18.39 -6.15 11.23
N VAL A 86 -18.90 -5.04 11.75
CA VAL A 86 -18.95 -3.78 10.98
C VAL A 86 -17.54 -3.26 10.67
N PRO A 87 -16.62 -3.10 11.64
CA PRO A 87 -15.25 -2.70 11.32
C PRO A 87 -14.52 -3.71 10.44
N ALA A 88 -14.75 -5.01 10.64
CA ALA A 88 -14.14 -6.05 9.80
C ALA A 88 -14.63 -5.95 8.34
N ALA A 89 -15.94 -5.80 8.11
CA ALA A 89 -16.52 -5.63 6.78
C ALA A 89 -16.05 -4.34 6.11
N VAL A 90 -15.95 -3.25 6.86
CA VAL A 90 -15.38 -1.98 6.36
C VAL A 90 -13.90 -2.16 6.00
N GLY A 91 -13.12 -2.84 6.83
CA GLY A 91 -11.72 -3.15 6.57
C GLY A 91 -11.52 -3.99 5.31
N VAL A 92 -12.32 -5.05 5.15
CA VAL A 92 -12.31 -5.90 3.94
C VAL A 92 -12.73 -5.11 2.71
N GLY A 93 -13.79 -4.29 2.81
CA GLY A 93 -14.27 -3.45 1.72
C GLY A 93 -13.24 -2.42 1.27
N LEU A 94 -12.60 -1.74 2.21
CA LEU A 94 -11.49 -0.81 1.95
C LEU A 94 -10.29 -1.53 1.35
N GLY A 95 -9.91 -2.68 1.90
CA GLY A 95 -8.81 -3.49 1.36
C GLY A 95 -9.05 -3.92 -0.08
N TYR A 96 -10.25 -4.44 -0.37
CA TYR A 96 -10.65 -4.79 -1.74
C TYR A 96 -10.65 -3.59 -2.67
N TYR A 97 -11.14 -2.44 -2.21
CA TYR A 97 -11.12 -1.19 -2.96
C TYR A 97 -9.68 -0.76 -3.29
N PHE A 98 -8.77 -0.78 -2.31
CA PHE A 98 -7.35 -0.45 -2.53
C PHE A 98 -6.69 -1.38 -3.53
N VAL A 99 -6.89 -2.70 -3.41
CA VAL A 99 -6.34 -3.68 -4.36
C VAL A 99 -6.88 -3.43 -5.77
N ARG A 100 -8.18 -3.18 -5.89
CA ARG A 100 -8.82 -2.91 -7.19
C ARG A 100 -8.29 -1.64 -7.84
N VAL A 101 -8.09 -0.59 -7.05
CA VAL A 101 -7.57 0.69 -7.52
C VAL A 101 -6.08 0.60 -7.88
N TYR A 102 -5.29 -0.08 -7.05
CA TYR A 102 -3.86 -0.32 -7.29
C TYR A 102 -3.63 -1.05 -8.62
N ARG A 103 -4.45 -2.07 -8.92
CA ARG A 103 -4.38 -2.82 -10.19
C ARG A 103 -4.66 -1.96 -11.43
N ARG A 104 -5.36 -0.83 -11.29
CA ARG A 104 -5.74 0.02 -12.42
C ARG A 104 -4.67 1.07 -12.76
N SER A 105 -3.89 1.52 -11.77
CA SER A 105 -2.79 2.47 -11.96
C SER A 105 -1.79 2.37 -10.81
N GLU A 106 -0.57 1.94 -11.12
CA GLU A 106 0.53 1.85 -10.14
C GLU A 106 0.83 3.22 -9.51
N VAL A 107 0.78 4.29 -10.32
CA VAL A 107 1.04 5.66 -9.87
C VAL A 107 0.00 6.11 -8.85
N PHE A 108 -1.29 5.87 -9.13
CA PHE A 108 -2.35 6.21 -8.18
C PHE A 108 -2.27 5.34 -6.91
N GLY A 109 -1.99 4.05 -7.08
CA GLY A 109 -1.81 3.10 -5.99
C GLY A 109 -0.74 3.54 -4.99
N LEU A 110 0.44 3.94 -5.47
CA LEU A 110 1.52 4.44 -4.60
C LEU A 110 1.14 5.73 -3.85
N ARG A 111 0.43 6.67 -4.48
CA ARG A 111 -0.02 7.90 -3.81
C ARG A 111 -1.00 7.58 -2.69
N MET A 112 -1.96 6.70 -2.97
CA MET A 112 -2.94 6.24 -1.99
C MET A 112 -2.26 5.50 -0.82
N LEU A 113 -1.27 4.67 -1.12
CA LEU A 113 -0.47 3.93 -0.15
C LEU A 113 0.34 4.86 0.77
N CYS A 114 0.95 5.91 0.21
CA CYS A 114 1.62 6.95 1.00
C CYS A 114 0.63 7.64 1.95
N PHE A 115 -0.54 8.05 1.44
CA PHE A 115 -1.58 8.68 2.25
C PHE A 115 -2.06 7.78 3.41
N VAL A 116 -2.48 6.55 3.10
CA VAL A 116 -3.00 5.60 4.09
C VAL A 116 -1.89 5.15 5.05
N GLY A 117 -0.67 4.95 4.55
CA GLY A 117 0.47 4.59 5.37
C GLY A 117 0.81 5.66 6.40
N MET A 118 0.83 6.93 6.00
CA MET A 118 1.10 8.02 6.94
C MET A 118 -0.06 8.24 7.92
N LEU A 119 -1.31 8.11 7.44
CA LEU A 119 -2.50 8.13 8.30
C LEU A 119 -2.42 7.04 9.39
N ALA A 120 -2.09 5.81 8.99
CA ALA A 120 -1.90 4.68 9.89
C ALA A 120 -0.78 4.92 10.90
N LEU A 121 0.37 5.41 10.44
CA LEU A 121 1.52 5.71 11.30
C LEU A 121 1.18 6.80 12.33
N ALA A 122 0.54 7.88 11.92
CA ALA A 122 0.14 8.96 12.80
C ALA A 122 -0.92 8.52 13.82
N ALA A 123 -1.93 7.76 13.39
CA ALA A 123 -2.94 7.20 14.29
C ALA A 123 -2.30 6.24 15.31
N PHE A 124 -1.37 5.41 14.86
CA PHE A 124 -0.64 4.51 15.75
C PHE A 124 0.24 5.28 16.75
N ALA A 125 0.95 6.31 16.30
CA ALA A 125 1.75 7.18 17.15
C ALA A 125 0.92 7.82 18.26
N GLU A 126 -0.30 8.28 17.93
CA GLU A 126 -1.24 8.82 18.92
C GLU A 126 -1.62 7.77 19.96
N VAL A 127 -2.04 6.57 19.53
CA VAL A 127 -2.46 5.56 20.51
C VAL A 127 -1.28 5.10 21.36
N TYR A 128 -0.09 4.99 20.77
CA TYR A 128 1.13 4.67 21.50
C TYR A 128 1.48 5.74 22.54
N ALA A 129 1.41 7.02 22.17
CA ALA A 129 1.64 8.13 23.10
C ALA A 129 0.61 8.15 24.25
N SER A 130 -0.68 7.97 23.93
CA SER A 130 -1.77 7.92 24.91
C SER A 130 -1.66 6.71 25.85
N ALA A 131 -1.31 5.54 25.32
CA ALA A 131 -1.08 4.34 26.11
C ALA A 131 0.11 4.50 27.08
N THR A 132 1.20 5.10 26.60
CA THR A 132 2.41 5.33 27.41
C THR A 132 2.15 6.35 28.52
N HIS A 133 1.38 7.42 28.23
CA HIS A 133 1.04 8.45 29.20
C HIS A 133 0.12 7.95 30.32
N THR A 134 -0.82 7.04 30.02
CA THR A 134 -1.84 6.61 30.98
C THR A 134 -1.45 5.42 31.86
N ARG A 135 -0.56 4.53 31.41
CA ARG A 135 -0.25 3.28 32.13
C ARG A 135 1.24 3.03 32.39
N GLY A 136 2.12 3.96 32.02
CA GLY A 136 3.56 3.74 32.05
C GLY A 136 3.98 2.59 31.13
N VAL A 137 5.15 2.00 31.39
CA VAL A 137 5.79 0.97 30.54
C VAL A 137 4.89 -0.27 30.31
N PHE A 138 3.82 -0.51 31.08
CA PHE A 138 2.96 -1.69 30.92
C PHE A 138 1.94 -1.56 29.76
N LEU A 139 2.38 -1.95 28.57
CA LEU A 139 1.53 -2.24 27.40
C LEU A 139 0.62 -3.44 27.68
N ASN A 140 -0.52 -3.20 28.33
CA ASN A 140 -1.55 -4.20 28.50
C ASN A 140 -2.41 -4.33 27.21
N ALA A 141 -3.40 -5.24 27.21
CA ALA A 141 -4.26 -5.63 26.07
C ALA A 141 -4.89 -4.51 25.20
N ALA A 142 -4.79 -3.24 25.59
CA ALA A 142 -5.18 -2.08 24.78
C ALA A 142 -4.26 -1.84 23.57
N ALA A 143 -3.02 -2.35 23.57
CA ALA A 143 -2.10 -2.22 22.43
C ALA A 143 -2.32 -3.26 21.32
N LEU A 144 -3.03 -4.35 21.62
CA LEU A 144 -3.24 -5.48 20.70
C LEU A 144 -3.92 -5.09 19.37
N PRO A 145 -5.00 -4.28 19.35
CA PRO A 145 -5.68 -3.93 18.10
C PRO A 145 -4.81 -3.14 17.13
N ASN A 146 -3.91 -2.30 17.66
CA ASN A 146 -3.04 -1.48 16.84
C ASN A 146 -1.84 -2.27 16.32
N LEU A 147 -1.31 -3.18 17.14
CA LEU A 147 -0.28 -4.12 16.71
C LEU A 147 -0.78 -5.04 15.60
N SER A 148 -1.99 -5.60 15.72
CA SER A 148 -2.55 -6.45 14.67
C SER A 148 -2.82 -5.69 13.38
N PHE A 149 -3.22 -4.41 13.46
CA PHE A 149 -3.36 -3.55 12.30
C PHE A 149 -2.02 -3.26 11.61
N VAL A 150 -0.98 -2.90 12.36
CA VAL A 150 0.37 -2.67 11.81
C VAL A 150 0.94 -3.95 11.20
N VAL A 151 0.81 -5.09 11.88
CA VAL A 151 1.20 -6.40 11.35
C VAL A 151 0.43 -6.72 10.07
N GLY A 152 -0.88 -6.47 10.03
CA GLY A 152 -1.69 -6.62 8.82
C GLY A 152 -1.23 -5.74 7.66
N LEU A 153 -0.90 -4.47 7.93
CA LEU A 153 -0.36 -3.54 6.94
C LEU A 153 1.01 -3.98 6.40
N VAL A 154 1.89 -4.45 7.29
CA VAL A 154 3.20 -5.01 6.92
C VAL A 154 3.03 -6.28 6.09
N LEU A 155 2.12 -7.18 6.47
CA LEU A 155 1.80 -8.38 5.69
C LEU A 155 1.28 -8.04 4.29
N VAL A 156 0.39 -7.05 4.17
CA VAL A 156 -0.08 -6.56 2.87
C VAL A 156 1.07 -5.99 2.04
N PHE A 157 2.03 -5.32 2.66
CA PHE A 157 3.23 -4.82 1.97
C PHE A 157 4.15 -5.95 1.49
N VAL A 158 4.43 -6.93 2.36
CA VAL A 158 5.33 -8.06 2.06
C VAL A 158 4.73 -8.97 0.98
N PHE A 159 3.43 -9.27 1.07
CA PHE A 159 2.78 -10.20 0.15
C PHE A 159 2.12 -9.53 -1.06
N GLY A 160 1.80 -8.23 -0.96
CA GLY A 160 1.15 -7.46 -2.03
C GLY A 160 2.06 -7.13 -3.21
N ASP A 161 3.37 -7.19 -3.05
CA ASP A 161 4.36 -6.90 -4.11
C ASP A 161 4.48 -8.04 -5.15
N SER A 162 3.88 -9.21 -4.90
CA SER A 162 3.88 -10.39 -5.79
C SER A 162 3.16 -10.16 -7.14
N GLY A 163 2.58 -8.98 -7.38
CA GLY A 163 1.88 -8.64 -8.62
C GLY A 163 2.78 -8.54 -9.85
N ASN A 164 4.09 -8.34 -9.67
CA ASN A 164 5.04 -8.29 -10.79
C ASN A 164 5.46 -9.69 -11.28
N ASP A 165 5.43 -10.70 -10.41
CA ASP A 165 5.82 -12.06 -10.76
C ASP A 165 4.79 -12.75 -11.66
N HIS A 166 3.50 -12.47 -11.50
CA HIS A 166 2.47 -13.05 -12.37
C HIS A 166 2.52 -12.54 -13.82
N ARG A 167 2.99 -11.30 -14.06
CA ARG A 167 3.17 -10.77 -15.43
C ARG A 167 4.46 -11.30 -16.06
N ALA A 168 5.54 -11.38 -15.29
CA ALA A 168 6.79 -11.98 -15.74
C ALA A 168 6.60 -13.46 -16.13
N VAL A 169 5.89 -14.25 -15.30
CA VAL A 169 5.59 -15.65 -15.61
C VAL A 169 4.65 -15.80 -16.81
N ALA A 170 3.65 -14.92 -16.95
CA ALA A 170 2.75 -14.94 -18.09
C ALA A 170 3.46 -14.56 -19.41
N ASP A 171 4.40 -13.61 -19.38
CA ASP A 171 5.17 -13.22 -20.56
C ASP A 171 6.23 -14.28 -20.91
N VAL A 172 6.84 -14.94 -19.91
CA VAL A 172 7.70 -16.12 -20.14
C VAL A 172 6.89 -17.26 -20.77
N LEU A 173 5.71 -17.58 -20.25
CA LEU A 173 4.82 -18.61 -20.83
C LEU A 173 4.39 -18.29 -22.27
N ARG A 174 4.09 -17.02 -22.57
CA ARG A 174 3.78 -16.58 -23.95
C ARG A 174 4.99 -16.65 -24.87
N SER A 175 6.19 -16.35 -24.36
CA SER A 175 7.42 -16.47 -25.15
C SER A 175 7.72 -17.94 -25.49
N LEU A 176 7.48 -18.85 -24.54
CA LEU A 176 7.61 -20.29 -24.75
C LEU A 176 6.56 -20.84 -25.72
N SER A 177 5.32 -20.35 -25.64
CA SER A 177 4.25 -20.79 -26.56
C SER A 177 4.47 -20.29 -28.00
N ARG A 178 5.00 -19.07 -28.18
CA ARG A 178 5.35 -18.53 -29.51
C ARG A 178 6.57 -19.22 -30.13
N GLY A 179 7.59 -19.52 -29.34
CA GLY A 179 8.77 -20.24 -29.82
C GLY A 179 8.43 -21.62 -30.39
N ARG A 180 7.42 -22.30 -29.82
CA ARG A 180 7.01 -23.63 -30.27
C ARG A 180 6.12 -23.66 -31.51
N MET A 181 5.37 -22.59 -31.79
CA MET A 181 4.56 -22.48 -33.01
C MET A 181 5.35 -22.00 -34.23
N GLY A 182 6.40 -21.19 -34.05
CA GLY A 182 7.24 -20.71 -35.15
C GLY A 182 8.15 -21.79 -35.75
N GLN A 183 8.53 -22.80 -34.97
CA GLN A 183 9.51 -23.82 -35.39
C GLN A 183 8.87 -25.01 -36.13
N ALA A 184 7.54 -25.14 -36.12
CA ALA A 184 6.82 -26.15 -36.89
C ALA A 184 6.46 -25.69 -38.32
N ALA A 185 6.66 -24.40 -38.64
CA ALA A 185 6.31 -23.82 -39.94
C ALA A 185 7.53 -23.55 -40.85
N SER A 186 8.76 -23.78 -40.39
CA SER A 186 9.99 -23.46 -41.15
C SER A 186 10.78 -24.67 -41.65
N THR A 187 10.26 -25.89 -41.53
CA THR A 187 10.93 -27.12 -42.00
C THR A 187 10.48 -27.56 -43.39
N GLY A 188 10.13 -26.61 -44.28
CA GLY A 188 9.65 -26.93 -45.62
C GLY A 188 9.49 -25.72 -46.52
N ALA A 189 10.56 -24.96 -46.76
CA ALA A 189 10.65 -24.01 -47.88
C ALA A 189 12.13 -23.63 -48.10
N GLU A 190 12.94 -24.60 -48.50
CA GLU A 190 14.16 -24.28 -49.25
C GLU A 190 13.75 -23.89 -50.68
N GLY A 191 14.16 -22.69 -51.09
CA GLY A 191 14.34 -22.34 -52.49
C GLY A 191 13.19 -21.58 -53.15
N GLU A 192 13.18 -20.25 -52.99
CA GLU A 192 13.05 -19.36 -54.15
C GLU A 192 13.50 -17.93 -53.77
N ASP A 193 14.72 -17.59 -54.18
CA ASP A 193 15.26 -16.23 -54.18
C ASP A 193 14.43 -15.35 -55.11
N VAL A 194 13.42 -14.68 -54.56
CA VAL A 194 12.76 -13.57 -55.23
C VAL A 194 13.25 -12.27 -54.61
N VAL A 195 14.20 -11.66 -55.33
CA VAL A 195 14.61 -10.27 -55.21
C VAL A 195 13.36 -9.39 -55.30
N ARG A 196 12.81 -9.01 -54.14
CA ARG A 196 11.68 -8.10 -54.03
C ARG A 196 12.21 -6.74 -53.55
N LEU A 197 12.38 -5.86 -54.53
CA LEU A 197 12.61 -4.43 -54.34
C LEU A 197 11.58 -3.87 -53.35
N GLU A 198 12.03 -3.41 -52.18
CA GLU A 198 11.20 -2.60 -51.30
C GLU A 198 10.99 -1.22 -51.94
N PRO A 199 9.73 -0.80 -52.16
CA PRO A 199 9.45 0.56 -52.57
C PRO A 199 9.71 1.49 -51.39
N HIS A 200 10.55 2.49 -51.67
CA HIS A 200 10.84 3.67 -50.88
C HIS A 200 9.59 4.17 -50.14
N ARG A 201 9.45 3.81 -48.86
CA ARG A 201 8.35 4.25 -48.01
C ARG A 201 8.62 5.69 -47.60
N GLU A 202 7.91 6.57 -48.27
CA GLU A 202 7.81 7.99 -48.04
C GLU A 202 7.56 8.27 -46.55
N SER A 203 8.57 8.86 -45.91
CA SER A 203 8.54 9.27 -44.51
C SER A 203 7.50 10.38 -44.35
N THR A 204 6.28 10.02 -43.96
CA THR A 204 5.26 10.97 -43.57
C THR A 204 5.70 11.63 -42.26
N GLN A 205 6.44 12.71 -42.41
CA GLN A 205 6.94 13.59 -41.36
C GLN A 205 5.73 14.16 -40.61
N ARG A 206 5.46 13.64 -39.41
CA ARG A 206 4.42 14.20 -38.54
C ARG A 206 4.84 15.62 -38.15
N PRO A 207 3.95 16.62 -38.30
CA PRO A 207 4.24 17.97 -37.84
C PRO A 207 4.42 17.98 -36.31
N PRO A 208 5.30 18.84 -35.79
CA PRO A 208 5.49 19.00 -34.35
C PRO A 208 4.16 19.39 -33.69
N ARG A 209 3.81 18.68 -32.60
CA ARG A 209 2.69 19.06 -31.75
C ARG A 209 3.06 20.33 -31.00
N ASP A 210 2.29 21.39 -31.22
CA ASP A 210 2.38 22.63 -30.44
C ASP A 210 2.10 22.34 -28.96
N PRO A 211 3.03 22.68 -28.04
CA PRO A 211 2.82 22.51 -26.61
C PRO A 211 1.90 23.56 -25.97
N PHE A 212 1.27 24.43 -26.77
CA PHE A 212 0.50 25.58 -26.27
C PHE A 212 -0.94 25.69 -26.81
N ALA A 213 -1.49 24.64 -27.41
CA ALA A 213 -2.92 24.59 -27.70
C ALA A 213 -3.70 24.30 -26.40
N PHE A 214 -4.09 25.37 -25.70
CA PHE A 214 -5.01 25.36 -24.55
C PHE A 214 -6.47 25.49 -25.01
#